data_AF-A0A519K0H3-F1
#
_entry.id   AF-A0A519K0H3-F1
#
_cell.length_a   1.000
_cell.length_b   1.000
_cell.length_c   1.000
_cell.angle_alpha   90.00
_cell.angle_beta   90.00
_cell.angle_gamma   90.00
#
_symmetry.space_group_name_H-M   'P 1'
#
loop_
_entity.id
_entity.type
_entity.pdbx_description
1 polymer ?
#
loop_
_entity_poly.entity_id
_entity_poly.type
_entity_poly.pdbx_seq_one_letter_code
_entity_poly.pdbx_strand_id
1 'polypeptide(L)' 'KRGTLVKNIRLTGDTDEIEANVEKVRGLVLRVEFVKKA' A
#
# COMPACT_ATOMS: atom_id res chain seq x y z
N LYS A 1 8.37 9.41 2.32
CA LYS A 1 8.37 9.64 3.79
C LYS A 1 8.27 8.28 4.48
N ARG A 2 9.15 7.95 5.45
CA ARG A 2 9.07 6.69 6.21
C ARG A 2 8.03 6.82 7.33
N GLY A 3 7.34 5.72 7.65
CA GLY A 3 6.32 5.68 8.72
C GLY A 3 4.90 6.07 8.31
N THR A 4 4.62 6.22 7.02
CA THR A 4 3.24 6.39 6.54
C THR A 4 2.45 5.11 6.82
N LEU A 5 1.44 5.20 7.67
CA LEU A 5 0.53 4.10 7.96
C LEU A 5 -0.67 4.17 7.01
N VAL A 6 -0.91 3.10 6.26
CA VAL A 6 -2.10 2.93 5.43
C VAL A 6 -2.91 1.77 5.96
N LYS A 7 -4.19 2.01 6.26
CA LYS A 7 -5.15 0.99 6.72
C LYS A 7 -6.02 0.54 5.55
N ASN A 8 -6.62 -0.64 5.66
CA ASN A 8 -7.53 -1.20 4.65
C ASN A 8 -6.90 -1.37 3.26
N ILE A 9 -5.65 -1.87 3.22
CA ILE A 9 -5.00 -2.25 1.96
C ILE A 9 -5.73 -3.41 1.29
N ARG A 10 -5.62 -3.50 -0.04
CA ARG A 10 -6.15 -4.63 -0.82
C ARG A 10 -4.99 -5.33 -1.54
N LEU A 11 -5.10 -6.66 -1.65
CA LEU A 11 -4.22 -7.43 -2.52
C LEU A 11 -4.61 -7.20 -3.98
N THR A 12 -3.62 -7.16 -4.86
CA THR A 12 -3.83 -7.13 -6.30
C THR A 12 -3.66 -8.56 -6.87
N GLY A 13 -3.61 -8.69 -8.20
CA GLY A 13 -3.27 -9.96 -8.85
C GLY A 13 -1.77 -10.28 -8.86
N ASP A 14 -0.93 -9.34 -8.43
CA ASP A 14 0.52 -9.49 -8.31
C ASP A 14 0.90 -9.59 -6.83
N THR A 15 1.74 -10.58 -6.48
CA THR A 15 2.20 -10.80 -5.11
C THR A 15 3.17 -9.73 -4.62
N ASP A 16 3.82 -9.02 -5.53
CA ASP A 16 4.78 -7.96 -5.23
C ASP A 16 4.11 -6.58 -5.10
N GLU A 17 2.79 -6.50 -5.28
CA GLU A 17 2.03 -5.25 -5.25
C GLU A 17 0.84 -5.27 -4.29
N ILE A 18 0.52 -4.11 -3.74
CA ILE A 18 -0.69 -3.87 -2.96
C ILE A 18 -1.35 -2.56 -3.37
N GLU A 19 -2.67 -2.53 -3.30
CA GLU A 19 -3.44 -1.30 -3.49
C GLU A 19 -3.67 -0.61 -2.15
N ALA A 20 -3.38 0.69 -2.10
CA ALA A 20 -3.43 1.55 -0.95
C ALA A 20 -4.27 2.80 -1.25
N ASN A 21 -4.97 3.31 -0.22
CA ASN A 21 -5.65 4.59 -0.28
C ASN A 21 -5.05 5.52 0.77
N VAL A 22 -4.50 6.65 0.32
CA VAL A 22 -3.99 7.73 1.17
C VAL A 22 -4.91 8.95 1.04
N GLU A 23 -4.89 9.87 2.01
CA GLU A 23 -5.87 10.98 2.14
C GLU A 23 -6.35 11.61 0.82
N LYS A 24 -5.43 11.88 -0.11
CA LYS A 24 -5.71 12.59 -1.36
C LYS A 24 -5.53 11.74 -2.62
N VAL A 25 -5.16 10.46 -2.49
CA VAL A 25 -4.91 9.57 -3.63
C VAL A 25 -5.57 8.23 -3.37
N ARG A 26 -6.47 7.85 -4.27
CA ARG A 26 -7.13 6.55 -4.27
C ARG A 26 -6.50 5.64 -5.33
N GLY A 27 -6.49 4.34 -5.09
CA GLY A 27 -5.96 3.35 -6.03
C GLY A 27 -4.45 3.45 -6.24
N LEU A 28 -3.71 3.90 -5.23
CA LEU A 28 -2.26 3.97 -5.30
C LEU A 28 -1.70 2.55 -5.16
N VAL A 29 -0.93 2.08 -6.14
CA VAL A 29 -0.23 0.79 -6.08
C VAL A 29 1.15 0.98 -5.44
N LEU A 30 1.46 0.15 -4.45
CA LEU A 30 2.74 0.14 -3.72
C LEU A 30 3.41 -1.23 -3.84
N ARG A 31 4.74 -1.25 -3.94
CA ARG A 31 5.52 -2.49 -3.92
C ARG A 31 5.72 -3.01 -2.50
N VAL A 32 5.58 -4.33 -2.33
CA VAL A 32 5.59 -4.99 -1.01
C VAL A 32 6.98 -4.94 -0.35
N GLU A 33 8.06 -4.89 -1.12
CA GLU A 33 9.44 -4.84 -0.60
C GLU A 33 9.75 -3.62 0.30
N PHE A 34 8.95 -2.55 0.20
CA PHE A 34 9.13 -1.31 0.96
C PHE A 34 8.11 -1.12 2.08
N VAL A 35 7.18 -2.05 2.26
CA VAL A 35 6.15 -1.96 3.30
C VAL A 35 6.39 -3.02 4.38
N LYS A 36 5.90 -2.73 5.58
CA LYS A 36 5.90 -3.68 6.69
C LYS A 36 4.50 -3.72 7.30
N LYS A 37 4.03 -4.91 7.66
CA LYS A 37 2.81 -5.07 8.45
C LYS A 37 3.03 -4.35 9.79
N ALA A 38 2.20 -3.34 10.06
CA ALA A 38 2.16 -2.62 11.32
C ALA A 38 1.40 -3.42 12.39
#